data_AF-A0A3C0NUV9-F1
#
_entry.id   AF-A0A3C0NUV9-F1
#
_cell.length_a   1.000
_cell.length_b   1.000
_cell.length_c   1.000
_cell.angle_alpha   90.00
_cell.angle_beta   90.00
_cell.angle_gamma   90.00
#
_symmetry.space_group_name_H-M   'P 1'
#
loop_
_entity.id
_entity.type
_entity.pdbx_description
1 polymer ?
#
loop_
_entity_poly.entity_id
_entity_poly.type
_entity_poly.pdbx_seq_one_letter_code
_entity_poly.pdbx_strand_id
1 'polypeptide(L)' 'ADKEGFLRSERSLIQTAGRAARNLNGSVIFYANRITRSMKLAMDETERRRRIQTTFNEANGITPKG' A
#
# COMPACT_ATOMS: atom_id res chain seq x y z
N ALA A 1 -19.32 -7.42 1.33
CA ALA A 1 -18.40 -6.75 2.29
C ALA A 1 -18.14 -5.31 1.85
N ASP A 2 -19.16 -4.65 1.28
CA ASP A 2 -19.01 -3.50 0.39
C ASP A 2 -19.71 -2.26 0.95
N LYS A 3 -19.54 -2.01 2.26
CA LYS A 3 -19.99 -0.76 2.89
C LYS A 3 -18.77 -0.01 3.38
N GLU A 4 -18.54 1.17 2.81
CA GLU A 4 -17.54 2.10 3.33
C GLU A 4 -17.93 2.46 4.77
N GLY A 5 -17.06 2.10 5.70
CA GLY A 5 -17.18 2.41 7.11
C GLY A 5 -15.79 2.81 7.64
N PHE A 6 -15.72 3.26 8.88
CA PHE A 6 -14.49 3.79 9.47
C PHE A 6 -13.26 2.88 9.24
N LEU A 7 -13.40 1.56 9.45
CA LEU A 7 -12.36 0.54 9.29
C LEU A 7 -11.96 0.23 7.83
N ARG A 8 -12.68 0.78 6.86
CA ARG A 8 -12.46 0.64 5.41
C ARG A 8 -12.28 2.00 4.73
N SER A 9 -12.05 3.04 5.52
CA SER A 9 -11.61 4.33 5.00
C SER A 9 -10.22 4.21 4.38
N GLU A 10 -9.91 5.12 3.44
CA GLU A 10 -8.60 5.26 2.82
C GLU A 10 -7.45 5.19 3.84
N ARG A 11 -7.54 5.99 4.92
CA ARG A 11 -6.52 6.04 5.97
C ARG A 11 -6.33 4.70 6.67
N SER A 12 -7.42 4.01 6.99
CA SER A 12 -7.36 2.70 7.65
C SER A 12 -6.73 1.65 6.74
N LEU A 13 -7.08 1.63 5.45
CA LEU A 13 -6.50 0.70 4.48
C LEU A 13 -5.00 0.94 4.31
N ILE A 14 -4.56 2.19 4.21
CA ILE A 14 -3.13 2.55 4.14
C ILE A 14 -2.39 2.07 5.40
N GLN A 15 -2.95 2.29 6.59
CA GLN A 15 -2.31 1.85 7.83
C GLN A 15 -2.19 0.32 7.93
N THR A 16 -3.23 -0.42 7.52
CA THR A 16 -3.19 -1.88 7.49
C THR A 16 -2.17 -2.38 6.47
N ALA A 17 -2.15 -1.82 5.26
CA ALA A 17 -1.19 -2.17 4.21
C ALA A 17 0.26 -1.88 4.64
N GLY A 18 0.49 -0.77 5.36
CA GLY A 18 1.80 -0.39 5.87
C GLY A 18 2.42 -1.39 6.86
N ARG A 19 1.64 -2.32 7.42
CA ARG A 19 2.20 -3.42 8.23
C ARG A 19 3.05 -4.39 7.42
N ALA A 20 2.73 -4.59 6.13
CA ALA A 20 3.51 -5.45 5.23
C ALA A 20 4.79 -4.79 4.71
N ALA A 21 4.91 -3.45 4.81
CA ALA A 21 6.02 -2.69 4.22
C ALA A 21 7.39 -2.92 4.89
N ARG A 22 7.44 -3.66 6.01
CA ARG A 22 8.68 -4.01 6.73
C ARG A 22 9.31 -5.32 6.27
N ASN A 23 8.79 -5.94 5.21
CA ASN A 23 9.34 -7.17 4.63
C ASN A 23 9.63 -6.95 3.14
N LEU A 24 10.75 -7.47 2.67
CA LEU A 24 11.17 -7.43 1.25
C LEU A 24 10.08 -7.95 0.30
N ASN A 25 9.41 -9.04 0.68
CA ASN A 25 8.35 -9.69 -0.08
C ASN A 25 6.95 -9.30 0.44
N GLY A 26 6.86 -8.20 1.19
CA GLY A 26 5.62 -7.69 1.76
C GLY A 26 4.53 -7.51 0.69
N SER A 27 3.43 -8.24 0.86
CA SER A 27 2.29 -8.25 -0.06
C SER A 27 0.99 -8.07 0.71
N VAL A 28 0.03 -7.37 0.10
CA VAL A 28 -1.29 -7.08 0.69
C VAL A 28 -2.36 -7.49 -0.30
N ILE A 29 -3.34 -8.27 0.15
CA ILE A 29 -4.44 -8.76 -0.68
C ILE A 29 -5.75 -8.18 -0.14
N PHE A 30 -6.47 -7.43 -0.98
CA PHE A 30 -7.80 -6.91 -0.66
C PHE A 30 -8.88 -7.81 -1.27
N TYR A 31 -9.56 -8.61 -0.43
CA TYR A 31 -10.72 -9.39 -0.85
C TYR A 31 -11.97 -8.50 -0.91
N ALA A 32 -12.41 -8.15 -2.12
CA ALA A 32 -13.62 -7.38 -2.36
C ALA A 32 -14.23 -7.76 -3.72
N ASN A 33 -15.54 -7.56 -3.87
CA ASN A 33 -16.23 -7.80 -5.15
C ASN A 33 -15.99 -6.66 -6.15
N ARG A 34 -15.70 -5.45 -5.65
CA ARG A 34 -15.45 -4.25 -6.44
C ARG A 34 -14.38 -3.40 -5.78
N ILE A 35 -13.67 -2.62 -6.58
CA ILE A 35 -12.71 -1.62 -6.09
C ILE A 35 -13.51 -0.38 -5.66
N THR A 36 -13.49 -0.06 -4.36
CA THR A 36 -14.09 1.18 -3.86
C THR A 36 -13.15 2.38 -4.07
N ARG A 37 -13.67 3.59 -3.94
CA ARG A 37 -12.83 4.81 -4.01
C ARG A 37 -11.75 4.80 -2.94
N SER A 38 -12.08 4.40 -1.72
CA SER A 38 -11.13 4.28 -0.62
C SER A 38 -10.00 3.27 -0.90
N MET A 39 -10.34 2.13 -1.54
CA MET A 39 -9.34 1.14 -1.97
C MET A 39 -8.43 1.69 -3.06
N LYS A 40 -9.01 2.33 -4.08
CA LYS A 40 -8.24 2.91 -5.18
C LYS A 40 -7.23 3.94 -4.66
N LEU A 41 -7.68 4.88 -3.82
CA LEU A 41 -6.79 5.90 -3.23
C LEU A 41 -5.67 5.26 -2.39
N ALA A 42 -5.98 4.23 -1.60
CA ALA A 42 -4.96 3.52 -0.82
C ALA A 42 -3.94 2.80 -1.71
N MET A 43 -4.36 2.19 -2.82
CA MET A 43 -3.48 1.55 -3.80
C MET A 43 -2.60 2.59 -4.51
N ASP A 44 -3.18 3.68 -4.98
CA ASP A 44 -2.48 4.78 -5.68
C ASP A 44 -1.40 5.40 -4.77
N GLU A 45 -1.71 5.66 -3.50
CA GLU A 45 -0.75 6.22 -2.53
C GLU A 45 0.37 5.22 -2.18
N THR A 46 0.04 3.92 -2.12
CA THR A 46 1.04 2.87 -1.89
C THR A 46 2.00 2.77 -3.08
N GLU A 47 1.48 2.83 -4.31
CA GLU A 47 2.29 2.80 -5.53
C GLU A 47 3.19 4.03 -5.63
N ARG A 48 2.65 5.23 -5.35
CA ARG A 48 3.41 6.47 -5.33
C ARG A 48 4.61 6.40 -4.38
N ARG A 49 4.40 5.88 -3.16
CA ARG A 49 5.48 5.69 -2.17
C ARG A 49 6.53 4.69 -2.63
N ARG A 50 6.09 3.55 -3.18
CA ARG A 50 7.00 2.52 -3.71
C ARG A 50 7.87 3.10 -4.83
N ARG A 51 7.28 3.85 -5.77
CA ARG A 51 8.03 4.47 -6.87
C ARG A 51 9.11 5.43 -6.38
N ILE A 52 8.78 6.31 -5.44
CA ILE A 52 9.76 7.23 -4.83
C ILE A 52 10.90 6.45 -4.16
N GLN A 53 10.56 5.40 -3.41
CA GLN A 53 11.57 4.56 -2.75
C GLN A 53 12.45 3.83 -3.75
N THR A 54 11.89 3.26 -4.82
CA THR A 54 12.65 2.60 -5.87
C THR A 54 13.61 3.57 -6.56
N THR A 55 13.13 4.74 -6.98
CA THR A 55 13.97 5.76 -7.61
C THR A 55 15.07 6.26 -6.67
N PHE A 56 14.75 6.46 -5.39
CA PHE A 56 15.76 6.83 -4.39
C PHE A 56 16.80 5.72 -4.20
N ASN A 57 16.37 4.47 -4.12
CA ASN A 57 17.24 3.33 -3.96
C ASN A 57 18.16 3.14 -5.17
N GLU A 58 17.64 3.27 -6.39
CA GLU A 58 18.42 3.21 -7.63
C GLU A 58 19.45 4.34 -7.70
N ALA A 59 19.05 5.57 -7.39
CA ALA A 59 19.94 6.74 -7.41
C ALA A 59 21.07 6.65 -6.36
N ASN A 60 20.84 5.95 -5.25
CA ASN A 60 21.80 5.83 -4.15
C ASN A 60 22.47 4.45 -4.05
N GLY A 61 22.18 3.52 -4.97
CA GLY A 61 22.71 2.15 -4.92
C GLY A 61 22.28 1.36 -3.68
N ILE A 62 21.10 1.65 -3.11
CA ILE A 62 20.59 1.00 -1.89
C ILE A 62 19.80 -0.24 -2.29
N THR A 63 20.30 -1.42 -1.89
CA THR A 63 19.53 -2.67 -1.99
C THR A 63 18.68 -2.84 -0.73
N PRO A 64 17.34 -2.88 -0.82
CA PRO A 64 16.50 -3.13 0.34
C PRO A 64 16.87 -4.47 1.00
N LYS A 65 16.94 -4.46 2.34
CA LYS A 65 17.17 -5.64 3.18
C LYS A 65 15.99 -5.78 4.12
N GLY A 66 15.50 -7.01 4.29
CA GLY A 66 14.33 -7.36 5.08
C GLY A 66 14.70 -8.07 6.37
#